data_AF-A0A9D4TR69-F1
#
_entry.id   AF-A0A9D4TR69-F1
#
_cell.length_a   1.000
_cell.length_b   1.000
_cell.length_c   1.000
_cell.angle_alpha   90.00
_cell.angle_beta   90.00
_cell.angle_gamma   90.00
#
_symmetry.space_group_name_H-M   'P 1'
#
loop_
_entity.id
_entity.type
_entity.pdbx_description
1 polymer ?
#
loop_
_entity_poly.entity_id
_entity_poly.type
_entity_poly.pdbx_seq_one_letter_code
_entity_poly.pdbx_strand_id
1 'polypeptide(L)'
;MAQTDAPTEPKQPKAPKAPKEPKAPKEKAPKEAKAKHTYMLHSPDGLHPLGKYVSTDYRYAALKAVSRWHKKGVRRFLLRRTNSKEVLEYEGFLVPLKEPKEIKRAGAEAPILYHFKPDVKYVDAWVMDGTKLLPIKAAAE
;
A
#
# COMPACT_ATOMS: atom_id res chain seq x y z
N MET A 1 -26.95 -12.42 -79.45
CA MET A 1 -25.81 -13.14 -78.84
C MET A 1 -24.84 -12.08 -78.32
N ALA A 2 -24.26 -12.11 -77.12
CA ALA A 2 -24.58 -12.85 -75.88
C ALA A 2 -23.73 -12.25 -74.72
N GLN A 3 -24.31 -12.08 -73.51
CA GLN A 3 -23.64 -11.92 -72.19
C GLN A 3 -22.70 -10.68 -72.05
N THR A 4 -22.30 -10.13 -70.88
CA THR A 4 -22.33 -10.38 -69.41
C THR A 4 -22.50 -9.03 -68.67
N ASP A 5 -23.00 -8.85 -67.44
CA ASP A 5 -23.74 -9.70 -66.46
C ASP A 5 -24.45 -8.76 -65.40
N ALA A 6 -24.33 -8.98 -64.08
CA ALA A 6 -25.09 -8.31 -63.00
C ALA A 6 -24.21 -7.41 -62.05
N PRO A 7 -24.57 -7.11 -60.77
CA PRO A 7 -25.49 -6.03 -60.36
C PRO A 7 -24.98 -5.07 -59.25
N THR A 8 -25.87 -4.18 -58.76
CA THR A 8 -25.94 -3.64 -57.37
C THR A 8 -25.19 -2.34 -56.97
N GLU A 9 -26.00 -1.29 -56.80
CA GLU A 9 -26.03 -0.31 -55.69
C GLU A 9 -24.71 0.33 -55.15
N PRO A 10 -24.45 1.63 -55.44
CA PRO A 10 -23.37 2.39 -54.79
C PRO A 10 -23.74 2.79 -53.35
N LYS A 11 -23.31 1.94 -52.42
CA LYS A 11 -23.36 2.08 -50.96
C LYS A 11 -22.96 3.49 -50.48
N GLN A 12 -23.88 4.21 -49.82
CA GLN A 12 -23.57 5.50 -49.18
C GLN A 12 -22.42 5.35 -48.14
N PRO A 13 -21.39 6.21 -48.17
CA PRO A 13 -20.41 6.26 -47.09
C PRO A 13 -21.06 6.79 -45.81
N LYS A 14 -20.96 6.02 -44.72
CA LYS A 14 -21.49 6.39 -43.41
C LYS A 14 -20.90 7.72 -42.93
N ALA A 15 -21.75 8.59 -42.38
CA ALA A 15 -21.33 9.81 -41.72
C ALA A 15 -20.24 9.53 -40.65
N PRO A 16 -19.24 10.41 -40.51
CA PRO A 16 -18.21 10.24 -39.49
C PRO A 16 -18.85 10.26 -38.09
N LYS A 17 -18.51 9.27 -37.26
CA LYS A 17 -18.89 9.30 -35.84
C LYS A 17 -18.30 10.56 -35.21
N ALA A 18 -19.16 11.35 -34.57
CA ALA A 18 -18.73 12.48 -33.76
C ALA A 18 -17.64 12.03 -32.76
N PRO A 19 -16.60 12.85 -32.53
CA PRO A 19 -15.62 12.55 -31.50
C PRO A 19 -16.35 12.43 -30.17
N LYS A 20 -16.10 11.34 -29.43
CA LYS A 20 -16.57 11.22 -28.04
C LYS A 20 -16.01 12.40 -27.26
N GLU A 21 -16.89 13.20 -26.69
CA GLU A 21 -16.52 14.24 -25.74
C GLU A 21 -15.58 13.65 -24.68
N PRO A 22 -14.47 14.35 -24.35
CA PRO A 22 -13.66 13.94 -23.22
C PRO A 22 -14.52 14.06 -21.97
N LYS A 23 -14.94 12.92 -21.39
CA LYS A 23 -15.58 12.89 -20.07
C LYS A 23 -14.69 13.68 -19.12
N ALA A 24 -15.21 14.81 -18.63
CA ALA A 24 -14.52 15.67 -17.69
C ALA A 24 -13.89 14.82 -16.58
N PRO A 25 -12.63 15.09 -16.18
CA PRO A 25 -12.04 14.37 -15.06
C PRO A 25 -12.95 14.57 -13.86
N LYS A 26 -13.57 13.49 -13.36
CA LYS A 26 -14.35 13.54 -12.12
C LYS A 26 -13.42 14.10 -11.05
N GLU A 27 -13.67 15.35 -10.68
CA GLU A 27 -12.91 16.05 -9.67
C GLU A 27 -13.01 15.21 -8.40
N LYS A 28 -11.89 14.58 -8.03
CA LYS A 28 -11.84 13.77 -6.82
C LYS A 28 -11.89 14.79 -5.70
N ALA A 29 -13.07 14.94 -5.10
CA ALA A 29 -13.29 15.76 -3.91
C ALA A 29 -12.07 15.59 -2.98
N PRO A 30 -11.48 16.70 -2.50
CA PRO A 30 -10.21 16.67 -1.80
C PRO A 30 -10.32 15.70 -0.63
N LYS A 31 -9.63 14.56 -0.74
CA LYS A 31 -9.59 13.58 0.35
C LYS A 31 -8.98 14.31 1.54
N GLU A 32 -9.78 14.51 2.59
CA GLU A 32 -9.30 15.07 3.84
C GLU A 32 -7.98 14.40 4.22
N ALA A 33 -6.97 15.24 4.43
CA ALA A 33 -5.61 14.78 4.63
C ALA A 33 -5.53 14.07 5.99
N LYS A 34 -5.73 12.75 5.98
CA LYS A 34 -5.69 11.91 7.19
C LYS A 34 -4.49 12.29 8.06
N ALA A 35 -4.77 12.62 9.31
CA ALA A 35 -3.76 13.05 10.26
C ALA A 35 -2.61 12.05 10.31
N LYS A 36 -1.38 12.57 10.26
CA LYS A 36 -0.18 11.74 10.37
C LYS A 36 0.17 11.58 11.84
N HIS A 37 0.55 10.38 12.23
CA HIS A 37 0.94 10.03 13.58
C HIS A 37 2.36 9.45 13.58
N THR A 38 3.04 9.65 14.71
CA THR A 38 4.35 9.05 14.96
C THR A 38 4.15 7.71 15.67
N TYR A 39 4.81 6.68 15.13
CA TYR A 39 4.88 5.35 15.69
C TYR A 39 6.35 5.02 15.99
N MET A 40 6.60 4.44 17.16
CA MET A 40 7.89 3.88 17.54
C MET A 40 7.84 2.37 17.34
N LEU A 41 8.86 1.86 16.67
CA LEU A 41 9.11 0.44 16.45
C LEU A 41 9.97 -0.08 17.61
N HIS A 42 9.56 -1.17 18.23
CA HIS A 42 10.25 -1.81 19.35
C HIS A 42 10.53 -3.29 19.04
N SER A 43 11.64 -3.83 19.57
CA SER A 43 11.90 -5.29 19.53
C SER A 43 10.93 -6.02 20.46
N PRO A 44 10.44 -7.23 20.09
CA PRO A 44 9.53 -7.99 20.95
C PRO A 44 10.20 -8.44 22.26
N ASP A 45 11.51 -8.66 22.26
CA ASP A 45 12.25 -9.33 23.33
C ASP A 45 12.56 -8.44 24.55
N GLY A 46 12.46 -7.11 24.40
CA GLY A 46 12.90 -6.17 25.45
C GLY A 46 12.46 -4.72 25.26
N LEU A 47 11.45 -4.45 24.42
CA LEU A 47 10.94 -3.11 24.11
C LEU A 47 12.01 -2.09 23.62
N HIS A 48 13.19 -2.53 23.21
CA HIS A 48 14.24 -1.63 22.71
C HIS A 48 13.78 -0.87 21.46
N PRO A 49 13.89 0.47 21.41
CA PRO A 49 13.44 1.27 20.28
C PRO A 49 14.33 1.02 19.05
N LEU A 50 13.78 0.34 18.05
CA LEU A 50 14.45 0.05 16.78
C LEU A 50 14.36 1.24 15.81
N GLY A 51 13.28 2.05 15.88
CA GLY A 51 13.15 3.23 15.02
C GLY A 51 11.83 3.96 15.12
N LYS A 52 11.68 5.02 14.33
CA LYS A 52 10.51 5.92 14.33
C LYS A 52 9.93 6.05 12.92
N TYR A 53 8.61 5.98 12.81
CA TYR A 53 7.86 6.00 11.57
C TYR A 53 6.73 7.01 11.63
N VAL A 54 6.57 7.82 10.57
CA VAL A 54 5.42 8.71 10.40
C VAL A 54 4.48 8.12 9.35
N SER A 55 3.24 7.82 9.74
CA SER A 55 2.20 7.18 8.92
C SER A 55 0.82 7.68 9.32
N THR A 56 -0.21 7.40 8.50
CA THR A 56 -1.62 7.66 8.85
C THR A 56 -2.15 6.67 9.87
N ASP A 57 -1.67 5.43 9.84
CA ASP A 57 -2.19 4.31 10.63
C ASP A 57 -1.07 3.28 10.92
N TYR A 58 -1.32 2.43 11.92
CA TYR A 58 -0.38 1.39 12.37
C TYR A 58 0.01 0.43 11.25
N ARG A 59 -0.90 0.04 10.36
CA ARG A 59 -0.59 -0.89 9.26
C ARG A 59 0.41 -0.29 8.26
N TYR A 60 0.25 0.97 7.85
CA TYR A 60 1.27 1.62 7.01
C TYR A 60 2.59 1.88 7.75
N ALA A 61 2.59 2.06 9.08
CA ALA A 61 3.83 2.08 9.86
C ALA A 61 4.53 0.70 9.84
N ALA A 62 3.78 -0.38 10.05
CA ALA A 62 4.27 -1.75 10.00
C ALA A 62 4.85 -2.11 8.62
N LEU A 63 4.15 -1.80 7.52
CA LEU A 63 4.66 -2.02 6.16
C LEU A 63 6.00 -1.31 5.90
N LYS A 64 6.17 -0.09 6.41
CA LYS A 64 7.45 0.66 6.34
C LYS A 64 8.53 0.06 7.24
N ALA A 65 8.15 -0.51 8.38
CA ALA A 65 9.07 -1.23 9.26
C ALA A 65 9.61 -2.49 8.56
N VAL A 66 8.74 -3.36 8.04
CA VAL A 66 9.12 -4.57 7.28
C VAL A 66 10.07 -4.24 6.13
N SER A 67 9.73 -3.23 5.33
CA SER A 67 10.56 -2.80 4.19
C SER A 67 11.99 -2.37 4.58
N ARG A 68 12.26 -2.05 5.85
CA ARG A 68 13.59 -1.66 6.36
C ARG A 68 14.25 -2.74 7.22
N TRP A 69 13.48 -3.49 8.01
CA TRP A 69 13.99 -4.38 9.06
C TRP A 69 13.91 -5.88 8.73
N HIS A 70 13.12 -6.31 7.75
CA HIS A 70 13.06 -7.72 7.36
C HIS A 70 14.43 -8.25 6.86
N LYS A 71 15.25 -7.40 6.22
CA LYS A 71 16.63 -7.74 5.84
C LYS A 71 17.58 -7.92 7.04
N LYS A 72 17.20 -7.46 8.23
CA LYS A 72 17.94 -7.61 9.50
C LYS A 72 17.43 -8.78 10.35
N GLY A 73 16.64 -9.70 9.77
CA GLY A 73 16.07 -10.85 10.49
C GLY A 73 14.87 -10.55 11.39
N VAL A 74 14.54 -9.28 11.64
CA VAL A 74 13.41 -8.89 12.49
C VAL A 74 12.08 -9.18 11.77
N ARG A 75 11.48 -10.32 12.11
CA ARG A 75 10.16 -10.76 11.62
C ARG A 75 9.02 -10.27 12.49
N ARG A 76 9.14 -10.34 13.81
CA ARG A 76 8.15 -9.83 14.77
C ARG A 76 8.61 -8.52 15.35
N PHE A 77 7.68 -7.60 15.55
CA PHE A 77 7.96 -6.28 16.10
C PHE A 77 6.72 -5.64 16.69
N LEU A 78 6.96 -4.75 17.64
CA LEU A 78 5.95 -4.01 18.38
C LEU A 78 5.89 -2.56 17.86
N LEU A 79 4.69 -2.01 17.67
CA LEU A 79 4.48 -0.64 17.22
C LEU A 79 3.63 0.13 18.23
N ARG A 80 4.24 1.12 18.89
CA ARG A 80 3.57 2.04 19.81
C ARG A 80 3.35 3.39 19.14
N ARG A 81 2.16 3.98 19.23
CA ARG A 81 1.98 5.41 18.89
C ARG A 81 2.60 6.27 19.99
N THR A 82 3.40 7.30 19.65
CA THR A 82 4.21 8.03 20.66
C THR A 82 3.41 8.55 21.86
N ASN A 83 2.17 9.00 21.62
CA ASN A 83 1.26 9.55 22.64
C ASN A 83 0.13 8.57 23.03
N SER A 84 0.30 7.26 22.80
CA SER A 84 -0.60 6.22 23.30
C SER A 84 0.17 5.20 24.13
N LYS A 85 -0.54 4.56 25.08
CA LYS A 85 -0.06 3.33 25.73
C LYS A 85 -0.25 2.10 24.84
N GLU A 86 -1.07 2.17 23.80
CA GLU A 86 -1.32 1.05 22.89
C GLU A 86 -0.06 0.67 22.09
N VAL A 87 0.25 -0.62 22.12
CA VAL A 87 1.32 -1.28 21.37
C VAL A 87 0.70 -2.41 20.56
N LEU A 88 0.78 -2.33 19.23
CA LEU A 88 0.30 -3.39 18.35
C LEU A 88 1.47 -4.26 17.90
N GLU A 89 1.32 -5.58 18.02
CA GLU A 89 2.30 -6.56 17.54
C GLU A 89 1.98 -6.98 16.10
N TYR A 90 3.01 -6.98 15.26
CA TYR A 90 2.93 -7.40 13.88
C TYR A 90 4.04 -8.39 13.53
N GLU A 91 3.69 -9.33 12.66
CA GLU A 91 4.62 -10.22 11.98
C GLU A 91 4.74 -9.78 10.51
N GLY A 92 5.98 -9.60 10.07
CA GLY A 92 6.32 -8.97 8.80
C GLY A 92 6.95 -9.92 7.80
N PHE A 93 6.52 -9.81 6.54
CA PHE A 93 6.92 -10.70 5.45
C PHE A 93 7.31 -9.89 4.22
N LEU A 94 8.30 -10.35 3.46
CA LEU A 94 8.53 -9.91 2.09
C LEU A 94 7.93 -10.95 1.14
N VAL A 95 6.81 -10.59 0.49
CA VAL A 95 6.17 -11.41 -0.53
C VAL A 95 6.89 -11.15 -1.86
N PRO A 96 7.46 -12.17 -2.54
CA PRO A 96 8.03 -11.99 -3.87
C PRO A 96 6.92 -11.62 -4.87
N LEU A 97 7.20 -10.65 -5.73
CA LEU A 97 6.29 -10.26 -6.80
C LEU A 97 6.54 -11.16 -8.03
N LYS A 98 5.48 -11.74 -8.59
CA LYS A 98 5.55 -12.56 -9.80
C LYS A 98 6.07 -11.78 -11.02
N GLU A 99 5.81 -10.48 -11.03
CA GLU A 99 6.29 -9.52 -12.03
C GLU A 99 6.95 -8.34 -11.29
N PRO A 100 8.22 -7.99 -11.58
CA PRO A 100 8.89 -6.88 -10.91
C PRO A 100 8.14 -5.56 -11.13
N LYS A 101 7.83 -4.85 -10.05
CA LYS A 101 7.13 -3.57 -10.16
C LYS A 101 8.11 -2.45 -10.48
N GLU A 102 8.04 -1.93 -11.70
CA GLU A 102 8.78 -0.76 -12.12
C GLU A 102 8.19 0.52 -11.52
N ILE A 103 9.04 1.39 -10.94
CA ILE A 103 8.67 2.75 -10.56
C ILE A 103 9.70 3.75 -11.10
N LYS A 104 9.27 4.57 -12.06
CA LYS A 104 9.99 5.76 -12.51
C LYS A 104 9.83 6.86 -11.45
N ARG A 105 10.95 7.35 -10.90
CA ARG A 105 10.96 8.55 -10.05
C ARG A 105 11.37 9.75 -10.89
N ALA A 106 10.75 10.90 -10.65
CA ALA A 106 11.23 12.16 -11.22
C ALA A 106 12.69 12.39 -10.80
N GLY A 107 13.59 12.58 -11.76
CA GLY A 107 15.03 12.74 -11.53
C GLY A 107 15.84 11.45 -11.40
N ALA A 108 15.29 10.26 -11.68
CA ALA A 108 16.07 9.02 -11.80
C ALA A 108 16.13 8.55 -13.25
N GLU A 109 17.34 8.42 -13.81
CA GLU A 109 17.57 7.97 -15.19
C GLU A 109 17.14 6.51 -15.41
N ALA A 110 17.42 5.65 -14.43
CA ALA A 110 17.01 4.25 -14.43
C ALA A 110 15.78 4.03 -13.53
N PRO A 111 14.80 3.19 -13.96
CA PRO A 111 13.67 2.85 -13.12
C PRO A 111 14.05 1.94 -11.95
N ILE A 112 13.37 2.09 -10.81
CA ILE A 112 13.59 1.22 -9.64
C ILE A 112 12.69 -0.01 -9.76
N LEU A 113 13.29 -1.19 -9.89
CA LEU A 113 12.61 -2.49 -9.99
C LEU A 113 12.41 -3.12 -8.61
N TYR A 114 11.15 -3.15 -8.14
CA TYR A 114 10.77 -3.81 -6.89
C TYR A 114 10.43 -5.28 -7.14
N HIS A 115 11.27 -6.17 -6.64
CA HIS A 115 11.10 -7.63 -6.71
C HIS A 115 10.26 -8.20 -5.57
N PHE A 116 10.07 -7.42 -4.49
CA PHE A 116 9.37 -7.83 -3.27
C PHE A 116 8.43 -6.74 -2.82
N LYS A 117 7.30 -7.15 -2.25
CA LYS A 117 6.33 -6.29 -1.57
C LYS A 117 6.34 -6.61 -0.07
N PRO A 118 6.46 -5.62 0.83
CA PRO A 118 6.22 -5.87 2.24
C PRO A 118 4.74 -6.17 2.47
N ASP A 119 4.46 -7.15 3.31
CA ASP A 119 3.14 -7.36 3.91
C ASP A 119 3.27 -7.62 5.41
N VAL A 120 2.16 -7.46 6.13
CA VAL A 120 2.11 -7.57 7.60
C VAL A 120 0.86 -8.31 8.04
N LYS A 121 1.05 -9.23 8.97
CA LYS A 121 -0.01 -9.90 9.73
C LYS A 121 -0.07 -9.26 11.12
N TYR A 122 -1.27 -8.90 11.57
CA TYR A 122 -1.50 -8.53 12.96
C TYR A 122 -1.43 -9.77 13.85
N VAL A 123 -0.76 -9.67 14.99
CA VAL A 123 -0.55 -10.79 15.93
C VAL A 123 -1.41 -10.59 17.18
N ASP A 124 -1.13 -9.54 17.94
CA ASP A 124 -1.85 -9.20 19.17
C ASP A 124 -1.70 -7.72 19.51
N ALA A 125 -2.37 -7.27 20.58
CA ALA A 125 -2.25 -5.92 21.10
C ALA A 125 -2.02 -5.90 22.60
N TRP A 126 -1.23 -4.92 23.02
CA TRP A 126 -0.71 -4.75 24.36
C TRP A 126 -0.88 -3.29 24.81
N VAL A 127 -1.09 -3.07 26.10
CA VAL A 127 -0.98 -1.75 26.75
C VAL A 127 0.37 -1.70 27.45
N MET A 128 1.15 -0.67 27.15
CA MET A 128 2.42 -0.38 27.80
C MET A 128 2.19 0.46 29.05
N ASP A 129 2.53 -0.11 30.21
CA ASP A 129 2.50 0.59 31.50
C ASP A 129 3.90 0.63 32.11
N GLY A 130 4.48 1.83 32.17
CA GLY A 130 5.89 2.03 32.47
C GLY A 130 6.78 1.28 31.46
N THR A 131 7.47 0.23 31.95
CA THR A 131 8.32 -0.67 31.15
C THR A 131 7.69 -2.02 30.84
N LYS A 132 6.45 -2.28 31.26
CA LYS A 132 5.75 -3.56 31.10
C LYS A 132 4.74 -3.52 29.97
N LEU A 133 4.48 -4.68 29.35
CA LEU A 133 3.37 -4.90 28.42
C LEU A 133 2.30 -5.75 29.11
N LEU A 134 1.06 -5.31 29.00
CA LEU A 134 -0.13 -6.02 29.50
C LEU A 134 -1.03 -6.35 28.29
N PRO A 135 -1.54 -7.58 28.14
CA PRO A 135 -2.36 -7.95 26.98
C PRO A 135 -3.70 -7.21 26.99
N ILE A 136 -4.17 -6.74 25.82
CA ILE A 136 -5.46 -6.05 25.70
C ILE A 136 -6.67 -7.00 25.82
N LYS A 137 -6.45 -8.32 25.71
CA LYS A 137 -7.48 -9.38 25.75
C LYS A 137 -8.30 -9.50 27.05
N ALA A 138 -8.15 -8.58 28.01
CA ALA A 138 -9.00 -8.47 29.21
C ALA A 138 -10.00 -7.29 29.15
N ALA A 139 -10.16 -6.61 27.99
CA ALA A 139 -10.99 -5.41 27.84
C ALA A 139 -12.16 -5.57 26.85
N ALA A 140 -12.58 -6.81 26.56
CA ALA A 140 -13.69 -7.11 25.65
C ALA A 140 -14.40 -8.42 26.05
N GLU A 141 -14.90 -8.46 27.28
CA GLU A 141 -15.97 -9.36 27.74
C GLU A 141 -17.04 -8.51 28.44
#